data_AF-A0A352EEE1-F1
#
_entry.id   AF-A0A352EEE1-F1
#
_cell.length_a   1.000
_cell.length_b   1.000
_cell.length_c   1.000
_cell.angle_alpha   90.00
_cell.angle_beta   90.00
_cell.angle_gamma   90.00
#
_symmetry.space_group_name_H-M   'P 1'
#
loop_
_entity.id
_entity.type
_entity.pdbx_description
1 polymer ?
#
loop_
_entity_poly.entity_id
_entity_poly.type
_entity_poly.pdbx_seq_one_letter_code
_entity_poly.pdbx_strand_id
1 'polypeptide(L)'
;VLQRGIFDMSNPMGARLPSYSVIDIRLDKTYDKKNYSLTWFLDLQNFTSSNIPLMPYLTLDRDEAGLPRLNPAATDSYLVKTIASDTGRLLPTIGIILEI
;
A
#
# COMPACT_ATOMS: atom_id res chain seq x y z
N VAL A 1 17.07 -9.70 -17.12
CA VAL A 1 17.43 -8.33 -16.65
C VAL A 1 16.41 -7.91 -15.61
N LEU A 2 16.84 -7.65 -14.37
CA LEU A 2 15.94 -7.23 -13.29
C LEU A 2 15.43 -5.83 -13.61
N GLN A 3 14.13 -5.65 -13.80
CA GLN A 3 13.48 -4.37 -14.09
C GLN A 3 13.41 -3.50 -12.81
N ARG A 4 14.57 -3.21 -12.20
CA ARG A 4 14.66 -2.47 -10.95
C ARG A 4 15.64 -1.30 -11.10
N GLY A 5 15.28 -0.16 -10.53
CA GLY A 5 16.15 1.00 -10.47
C GLY A 5 17.41 0.71 -9.65
N ILE A 6 18.48 1.44 -9.96
CA ILE A 6 19.71 1.43 -9.17
C ILE A 6 19.55 2.51 -8.10
N PHE A 7 19.71 2.13 -6.83
CA PHE A 7 19.61 3.07 -5.73
C PHE A 7 20.87 3.95 -5.65
N ASP A 8 20.68 5.23 -5.35
CA ASP A 8 21.78 6.16 -5.06
C ASP A 8 22.32 5.91 -3.65
N MET A 9 23.49 5.27 -3.57
CA MET A 9 24.17 4.96 -2.30
C MET A 9 24.95 6.16 -1.75
N SER A 10 25.13 7.24 -2.52
CA SER A 10 25.79 8.46 -2.03
C SER A 10 24.87 9.28 -1.11
N ASN A 11 23.55 9.10 -1.21
CA ASN A 11 22.56 9.78 -0.40
C ASN A 11 21.37 8.88 0.00
N PRO A 12 21.60 7.85 0.83
CA PRO A 12 20.57 6.87 1.20
C PRO A 12 19.37 7.46 1.96
N MET A 13 19.52 8.67 2.50
CA MET A 13 18.48 9.37 3.26
C MET A 13 17.91 10.61 2.55
N GLY A 14 18.25 10.82 1.28
CA GLY A 14 17.91 12.03 0.53
C GLY A 14 16.43 12.25 0.27
N ALA A 15 15.64 11.18 0.30
CA ALA A 15 14.20 11.22 0.14
C ALA A 15 13.52 10.32 1.18
N ARG A 16 12.42 10.82 1.75
CA ARG A 16 11.56 10.05 2.66
C ARG A 16 10.12 10.18 2.20
N LEU A 17 9.33 9.15 2.46
CA LEU A 17 7.89 9.23 2.28
C LEU A 17 7.33 10.28 3.26
N PRO A 18 6.31 11.06 2.86
CA PRO A 18 5.65 11.99 3.75
C PRO A 18 5.04 11.25 4.95
N SER A 19 4.86 11.97 6.06
CA SER A 19 4.12 11.45 7.19
C SER A 19 2.66 11.19 6.80
N TYR A 20 2.08 10.16 7.40
CA TYR A 20 0.67 9.82 7.23
C TYR A 20 0.10 9.36 8.57
N SER A 21 -1.22 9.37 8.67
CA SER A 21 -1.94 8.88 9.85
C SER A 21 -3.03 7.92 9.38
N VAL A 22 -3.25 6.86 10.15
CA VAL A 22 -4.31 5.88 9.92
C VAL A 22 -5.01 5.70 11.26
N ILE A 23 -6.33 5.70 11.22
CA ILE A 23 -7.16 5.44 12.38
C ILE A 23 -7.96 4.18 12.09
N ASP A 24 -7.79 3.19 12.96
CA ASP A 24 -8.55 1.94 12.94
C ASP A 24 -9.55 1.95 14.09
N ILE A 25 -10.78 1.54 13.83
CA ILE A 25 -11.87 1.54 14.81
C ILE A 25 -12.45 0.15 14.90
N ARG A 26 -12.52 -0.40 16.11
CA ARG A 26 -13.16 -1.67 16.40
C ARG A 26 -14.27 -1.49 17.42
N LEU A 27 -15.42 -2.09 17.12
CA LEU A 27 -16.57 -2.21 18.01
C LEU A 27 -16.83 -3.68 18.24
N ASP A 28 -16.78 -4.11 19.50
CA ASP A 28 -17.11 -5.46 19.92
C ASP A 28 -18.28 -5.46 20.91
N LYS A 29 -19.06 -6.54 20.85
CA LYS A 29 -20.15 -6.77 21.78
C LYS A 29 -20.30 -8.24 22.08
N THR A 30 -20.07 -8.58 23.34
CA THR A 30 -20.27 -9.92 23.88
C THR A 30 -21.65 -10.04 24.54
N TYR A 31 -22.30 -11.17 24.29
CA TYR A 31 -23.52 -11.62 24.95
C TYR A 31 -23.23 -12.93 25.69
N ASP A 32 -23.08 -12.83 27.00
CA ASP A 32 -22.85 -14.00 27.84
C ASP A 32 -24.18 -14.61 28.30
N LYS A 33 -24.34 -15.91 28.06
CA LYS A 33 -25.42 -16.74 28.58
C LYS A 33 -24.82 -17.93 29.32
N LYS A 34 -25.63 -18.58 30.15
CA LYS A 34 -25.18 -19.69 31.01
C LYS A 34 -24.54 -20.85 30.26
N ASN A 35 -24.94 -21.06 29.00
CA ASN A 35 -24.56 -22.22 28.18
C ASN A 35 -23.92 -21.83 26.84
N TYR A 36 -23.65 -20.54 26.61
CA TYR A 36 -22.95 -20.07 25.42
C TYR A 36 -22.55 -18.59 25.58
N SER A 37 -21.49 -18.17 24.93
CA SER A 37 -21.14 -16.77 24.73
C SER A 37 -21.10 -16.44 23.24
N LEU A 38 -21.74 -15.33 22.85
CA LEU A 38 -21.74 -14.85 21.48
C LEU A 38 -21.12 -13.45 21.44
N THR A 39 -19.97 -13.31 20.80
CA THR A 39 -19.35 -12.02 20.53
C THR A 39 -19.48 -11.69 19.06
N TRP A 40 -20.00 -10.51 18.72
CA TRP A 40 -19.83 -9.95 17.37
C TRP A 40 -18.87 -8.78 17.42
N PHE A 41 -18.15 -8.57 16.33
CA PHE A 41 -17.29 -7.41 16.17
C PHE A 41 -17.38 -6.83 14.76
N LEU A 42 -17.29 -5.51 14.70
CA LEU A 42 -17.11 -4.71 13.50
C LEU A 42 -15.75 -4.03 13.61
N ASP A 43 -14.87 -4.29 12.64
CA ASP A 43 -13.55 -3.69 12.51
C ASP A 43 -13.52 -2.83 11.24
N LEU A 44 -13.12 -1.57 11.38
CA LEU A 44 -13.01 -0.58 10.31
C LEU A 44 -11.56 -0.11 10.27
N GLN A 45 -10.77 -0.68 9.36
CA GLN A 45 -9.39 -0.28 9.17
C GLN A 45 -9.31 0.89 8.18
N ASN A 46 -8.42 1.84 8.46
CA ASN A 46 -8.30 3.09 7.72
C ASN A 46 -9.65 3.82 7.59
N PHE A 47 -10.30 4.05 8.73
CA PHE A 47 -11.60 4.73 8.83
C PHE A 47 -11.60 6.10 8.13
N THR A 48 -10.46 6.81 8.17
CA THR A 48 -10.27 8.11 7.53
C THR A 48 -10.03 8.05 6.02
N SER A 49 -9.95 6.85 5.42
CA SER A 49 -9.56 6.66 4.01
C SER A 49 -8.31 7.46 3.64
N SER A 50 -7.33 7.48 4.54
CA SER A 50 -6.11 8.26 4.38
C SER A 50 -5.21 7.59 3.36
N ASN A 51 -4.67 8.38 2.44
CA ASN A 51 -3.70 7.91 1.45
C ASN A 51 -2.40 7.52 2.15
N ILE A 52 -1.94 6.28 1.91
CA ILE A 52 -0.73 5.76 2.52
C ILE A 52 0.41 5.93 1.51
N PRO A 53 1.34 6.88 1.72
CA PRO A 53 2.44 7.08 0.79
C PRO A 53 3.31 5.82 0.80
N LEU A 54 3.41 5.16 -0.35
CA LEU A 54 4.31 4.04 -0.59
C LEU A 54 5.32 4.42 -1.65
N MET A 55 6.42 3.65 -1.71
CA MET A 55 7.35 3.76 -2.81
C MET A 55 6.61 3.47 -4.13
N PRO A 56 6.67 4.37 -5.13
CA PRO A 56 6.03 4.12 -6.41
C PRO A 56 6.74 2.99 -7.15
N TYR A 57 6.00 2.31 -8.03
CA TYR A 57 6.56 1.27 -8.86
C TYR A 57 7.35 1.89 -10.01
N LEU A 58 8.59 1.46 -10.20
CA LEU A 58 9.40 1.87 -11.34
C LEU A 58 9.16 0.92 -12.51
N THR A 59 8.94 1.46 -13.70
CA THR A 59 8.89 0.68 -14.92
C THR A 59 9.56 1.43 -16.07
N LEU A 60 9.91 0.71 -17.12
CA LEU A 60 10.51 1.30 -18.31
C LEU A 60 9.46 2.09 -19.09
N ASP A 61 9.85 3.23 -19.61
CA ASP A 61 9.05 3.89 -20.64
C ASP A 61 9.21 3.10 -21.95
N ARG A 62 8.07 2.71 -22.53
CA ARG A 62 8.02 1.87 -23.72
C ARG A 62 7.26 2.62 -24.81
N ASP A 63 7.73 2.48 -26.05
CA ASP A 63 7.04 3.02 -27.21
C ASP A 63 5.80 2.18 -27.59
N GLU A 64 5.10 2.59 -28.65
CA GLU A 64 3.90 1.90 -29.15
C GLU A 64 4.20 0.46 -29.65
N ALA A 65 5.47 0.16 -29.96
CA ALA A 65 5.94 -1.17 -30.32
C ALA A 65 6.35 -2.02 -29.09
N GLY A 66 6.26 -1.47 -27.87
CA GLY A 66 6.60 -2.13 -26.62
C GLY A 66 8.10 -2.19 -26.33
N LEU A 67 8.94 -1.49 -27.10
CA LEU A 67 10.39 -1.44 -26.92
C LEU A 67 10.76 -0.33 -25.92
N PRO A 68 11.77 -0.56 -25.05
CA PRO A 68 12.20 0.43 -24.08
C PRO A 68 12.88 1.61 -24.78
N ARG A 69 12.50 2.84 -24.42
CA ARG A 69 13.09 4.05 -25.00
C ARG A 69 14.44 4.37 -24.35
N LEU A 70 15.46 4.60 -25.16
CA LEU A 70 16.76 5.09 -24.72
C LEU A 70 16.65 6.54 -24.24
N ASN A 71 17.42 6.85 -23.20
CA ASN A 71 17.50 8.21 -22.66
C ASN A 71 18.36 9.09 -23.60
N PRO A 72 17.81 10.17 -24.19
CA PRO A 72 18.56 11.04 -25.09
C PRO A 72 19.74 11.77 -24.43
N ALA A 73 19.70 11.93 -23.10
CA ALA A 73 20.74 12.63 -22.34
C ALA A 73 21.85 11.70 -21.81
N ALA A 74 21.64 10.38 -21.84
CA ALA A 74 22.61 9.39 -21.37
C ALA A 74 22.43 8.08 -22.14
N THR A 75 23.33 7.84 -23.09
CA THR A 75 23.26 6.75 -24.08
C THR A 75 23.30 5.34 -23.47
N ASP A 76 23.74 5.22 -22.21
CA ASP A 76 23.83 3.94 -21.49
C ASP A 76 22.60 3.66 -20.59
N SER A 77 21.54 4.46 -20.71
CA SER A 77 20.35 4.34 -19.84
C SER A 77 19.03 4.39 -20.62
N TYR A 78 18.00 3.78 -20.02
CA TYR A 78 16.64 3.82 -20.55
C TYR A 78 15.80 4.84 -19.79
N LEU A 79 14.81 5.41 -20.47
CA LEU A 79 13.78 6.23 -19.84
C LEU A 79 12.92 5.35 -18.92
N VAL A 80 12.57 5.90 -17.76
CA VAL A 80 11.76 5.25 -16.74
C VAL A 80 10.54 6.10 -16.42
N LYS A 81 9.46 5.43 -16.02
CA LYS A 81 8.25 6.05 -15.50
C LYS A 81 7.90 5.44 -14.14
N THR A 82 7.31 6.26 -13.28
CA THR A 82 6.82 5.84 -11.98
C THR A 82 5.31 5.67 -12.02
N ILE A 83 4.82 4.55 -11.51
CA ILE A 83 3.39 4.29 -11.32
C ILE A 83 3.09 4.49 -9.83
N ALA A 84 2.11 5.35 -9.54
CA ALA A 84 1.65 5.59 -8.18
C ALA A 84 1.07 4.31 -7.57
N SER A 85 1.36 4.07 -6.30
CA SER A 85 0.82 2.93 -5.57
C SER A 85 -0.63 3.19 -5.17
N ASP A 86 -1.54 2.31 -5.56
CA ASP A 86 -2.96 2.39 -5.18
C ASP A 86 -3.15 1.93 -3.73
N THR A 87 -3.41 2.87 -2.83
CA THR A 87 -3.61 2.63 -1.40
C THR A 87 -4.63 3.61 -0.81
N GLY A 88 -5.02 3.40 0.45
CA GLY A 88 -5.80 4.39 1.21
C GLY A 88 -7.31 4.18 1.20
N ARG A 89 -7.78 2.95 0.99
CA ARG A 89 -9.20 2.59 1.11
C ARG A 89 -9.59 2.19 2.54
N LEU A 90 -10.86 2.40 2.89
CA LEU A 90 -11.50 1.82 4.06
C LEU A 90 -11.67 0.32 3.88
N LEU A 91 -11.28 -0.48 4.88
CA LEU A 91 -11.44 -1.93 4.90
C LEU A 91 -12.38 -2.34 6.05
N PRO A 92 -13.68 -2.59 5.77
CA PRO A 92 -14.61 -3.07 6.77
C PRO A 92 -14.55 -4.59 6.91
N THR A 93 -14.56 -5.08 8.15
CA THR A 93 -14.62 -6.50 8.51
C THR A 93 -15.68 -6.72 9.57
N ILE A 94 -16.57 -7.70 9.36
CA ILE A 94 -17.51 -8.15 10.38
C ILE A 94 -17.20 -9.59 10.77
N GLY A 95 -17.19 -9.88 12.06
CA GLY A 95 -16.91 -11.21 12.57
C GLY A 95 -17.79 -11.59 13.76
N ILE A 96 -17.88 -12.90 13.97
CA ILE A 96 -18.68 -13.49 15.03
C ILE A 96 -17.81 -14.58 15.69
N ILE A 97 -17.84 -14.63 17.01
CA ILE A 97 -17.21 -15.65 17.85
C ILE A 97 -18.34 -16.27 18.67
N LEU A 98 -18.51 -17.59 18.55
CA LEU A 98 -19.47 -18.37 19.32
C LEU A 98 -18.69 -19.37 20.18
N GLU A 99 -18.89 -19.27 21.49
CA GLU A 99 -18.39 -20.22 22.47
C GLU A 99 -19.60 -20.98 23.05
N ILE A 100 -19.53 -22.31 23.10
CA ILE A 100 -20.60 -23.20 23.57
C ILE A 100 -20.17 -23.88 24.86
#